data_AF-A0A383V5I2-F1
#
_entry.id   AF-A0A383V5I2-F1
#
_cell.length_a   1.000
_cell.length_b   1.000
_cell.length_c   1.000
_cell.angle_alpha   90.00
_cell.angle_beta   90.00
_cell.angle_gamma   90.00
#
_symmetry.space_group_name_H-M   'P 1'
#
loop_
_entity.id
_entity.type
_entity.pdbx_description
1 polymer ?
#
loop_
_entity_poly.entity_id
_entity_poly.type
_entity_poly.pdbx_seq_one_letter_code
_entity_poly.pdbx_strand_id
1 'polypeptide(L)'
;MPSTVQLVVFLVAAAAVGAFLACSCVVTDTGGRGLSLSAVMRQSASPSESSSSGSSSSGSSSSNSSSDLPKGWRWDAYHSHDELAGFMAWLNTIYPGVARVYSIGQSVQGRQLLAVELNGRSQLSPFYHKKPKVKLVGNIHGNEQATREMLLRLIHHIAHGYGRKHRMTQLLDNVCIHILPSMNPDGHEADTRLNSNSFDLNRNFPLDAMPYDPPSPEPSDNDSATVQSWRATGSGPLQPEVAAVMQWSKQHNFVLSASLHQGALIANYPHDACDTQGLLRSCPTQEDPLPLFLARVYAQNHALMKTNSNSSLGFVNGIVQGARWYTLLGGMQDWVFFDRGSVELTLELHEQMKPPPQQLPAMWALNQPALLRFAEMGQMGLHARLVDAEDFSPLQGTIHVTTPQHHRPLAISDPSGEFHMLLAPDVLYCLSIHAVHPYRSSQAYYAIHVAVLRLGAQWVIQGSGPKGLTDRHLFLAERVYDDSVEPAAEPQQQQQQGGSGDAGSSSSSKAGSAARRLGHWGARQQRRRQVLLGDAAEGLCPTAFVS
;
A
#
# COMPACT_ATOMS: atom_id res chain seq x y z
N MET A 1 20.48 42.82 -14.64
CA MET A 1 20.14 41.65 -15.48
C MET A 1 20.04 40.46 -14.55
N PRO A 2 18.88 39.80 -14.41
CA PRO A 2 18.87 38.55 -13.67
C PRO A 2 19.27 37.42 -14.62
N SER A 3 20.32 36.72 -14.23
CA SER A 3 20.86 35.54 -14.89
C SER A 3 19.88 34.38 -14.78
N THR A 4 19.44 33.88 -15.93
CA THR A 4 18.59 32.69 -16.06
C THR A 4 19.40 31.45 -15.67
N VAL A 5 19.00 30.75 -14.61
CA VAL A 5 19.46 29.37 -14.35
C VAL A 5 18.32 28.43 -14.73
N GLN A 6 18.50 27.71 -15.84
CA GLN A 6 17.64 26.58 -16.20
C GLN A 6 17.94 25.41 -15.26
N LEU A 7 16.91 24.87 -14.62
CA LEU A 7 17.00 23.65 -13.82
C LEU A 7 16.02 22.61 -14.39
N VAL A 8 16.57 21.44 -14.69
CA VAL A 8 15.87 20.25 -15.22
C VAL A 8 15.36 19.42 -14.04
N VAL A 9 14.11 18.97 -14.10
CA VAL A 9 13.53 18.04 -13.11
C VAL A 9 13.14 16.75 -13.82
N PHE A 10 13.58 15.61 -13.27
CA PHE A 10 13.13 14.28 -13.66
C PHE A 10 11.81 13.96 -12.96
N LEU A 11 10.73 13.87 -13.73
CA LEU A 11 9.55 13.11 -13.34
C LEU A 11 9.87 11.62 -13.53
N VAL A 12 9.99 10.86 -12.45
CA VAL A 12 9.83 9.40 -12.55
C VAL A 12 8.34 9.12 -12.60
N ALA A 13 7.76 9.27 -13.78
CA ALA A 13 6.48 8.66 -14.09
C ALA A 13 6.73 7.15 -14.18
N ALA A 14 6.21 6.37 -13.23
CA ALA A 14 6.04 4.94 -13.45
C ALA A 14 5.02 4.77 -14.59
N ALA A 15 5.53 4.66 -15.81
CA ALA A 15 4.72 4.46 -17.01
C ALA A 15 3.99 3.12 -16.91
N ALA A 16 2.74 3.17 -17.36
CA ALA A 16 1.69 2.19 -17.13
C ALA A 16 1.97 0.77 -17.62
N VAL A 17 1.38 -0.17 -16.90
CA VAL A 17 0.99 -1.50 -17.37
C VAL A 17 0.16 -1.35 -18.65
N GLY A 18 0.63 -1.96 -19.73
CA GLY A 18 -0.04 -1.96 -21.03
C GLY A 18 -1.41 -2.64 -20.96
N ALA A 19 -2.45 -1.87 -21.27
CA ALA A 19 -3.74 -2.40 -21.66
C ALA A 19 -3.71 -2.68 -23.17
N PHE A 20 -4.01 -3.92 -23.55
CA PHE A 20 -4.31 -4.29 -24.93
C PHE A 20 -5.57 -3.54 -25.38
N LEU A 21 -5.41 -2.58 -26.29
CA LEU A 21 -6.48 -2.11 -27.16
C LEU A 21 -6.34 -2.88 -28.48
N ALA A 22 -7.23 -3.85 -28.68
CA ALA A 22 -7.55 -4.34 -30.01
C ALA A 22 -8.13 -3.16 -30.80
N CYS A 23 -7.36 -2.66 -31.77
CA CYS A 23 -7.86 -1.77 -32.80
C CYS A 23 -7.52 -2.39 -34.15
N SER A 24 -8.54 -2.94 -34.80
CA SER A 24 -8.49 -3.37 -36.19
C SER A 24 -8.25 -2.14 -37.07
N CYS A 25 -7.05 -2.03 -37.63
CA CYS A 25 -6.82 -1.16 -38.78
C CYS A 25 -6.86 -2.00 -40.05
N VAL A 26 -7.94 -1.82 -40.80
CA VAL A 26 -8.07 -2.15 -42.21
C VAL A 26 -6.99 -1.40 -42.97
N VAL A 27 -6.15 -2.14 -43.69
CA VAL A 27 -5.35 -1.60 -44.79
C VAL A 27 -5.82 -2.30 -46.06
N THR A 28 -6.65 -1.61 -46.83
CA THR A 28 -6.75 -1.81 -48.28
C THR A 28 -5.64 -0.98 -48.91
N ASP A 29 -4.72 -1.59 -49.66
CA ASP A 29 -4.79 -1.55 -51.12
C ASP A 29 -3.62 -2.27 -51.83
N THR A 30 -3.99 -2.86 -52.95
CA THR A 30 -3.29 -3.25 -54.19
C THR A 30 -1.86 -3.83 -54.21
N GLY A 31 -1.74 -4.97 -54.89
CA GLY A 31 -0.55 -5.30 -55.67
C GLY A 31 -0.01 -6.71 -55.42
N GLY A 32 -0.58 -7.69 -56.12
CA GLY A 32 -0.35 -9.10 -55.86
C GLY A 32 1.02 -9.67 -56.24
N ARG A 33 1.27 -10.86 -55.72
CA ARG A 33 1.79 -12.06 -56.41
C ARG A 33 1.73 -13.21 -55.40
N GLY A 34 0.96 -14.23 -55.75
CA GLY A 34 0.76 -15.42 -54.91
C GLY A 34 1.99 -16.33 -54.89
N LEU A 35 2.01 -17.25 -53.92
CA LEU A 35 1.83 -18.68 -54.18
C LEU A 35 1.76 -19.45 -52.85
N SER A 36 0.88 -20.45 -52.88
CA SER A 36 0.59 -21.46 -51.85
C SER A 36 1.80 -22.34 -51.54
N LEU A 37 1.88 -22.89 -50.32
CA LEU A 37 2.24 -24.30 -50.13
C LEU A 37 1.84 -24.87 -48.76
N SER A 38 1.28 -26.07 -48.86
CA SER A 38 0.64 -26.90 -47.85
C SER A 38 1.63 -27.64 -46.94
N ALA A 39 1.13 -28.02 -45.76
CA ALA A 39 1.78 -28.89 -44.77
C ALA A 39 2.00 -30.33 -45.27
N VAL A 40 3.12 -30.96 -44.88
CA VAL A 40 3.27 -32.42 -44.76
C VAL A 40 4.23 -32.76 -43.61
N MET A 41 3.74 -33.53 -42.64
CA MET A 41 4.53 -34.28 -41.65
C MET A 41 5.28 -35.45 -42.31
N ARG A 42 6.51 -35.75 -41.87
CA ARG A 42 7.06 -37.12 -41.88
C ARG A 42 7.95 -37.41 -40.66
N GLN A 43 7.65 -38.51 -39.99
CA GLN A 43 8.47 -39.25 -39.03
C GLN A 43 9.44 -40.22 -39.74
N SER A 44 10.28 -40.86 -38.92
CA SER A 44 11.17 -42.03 -39.14
C SER A 44 12.63 -41.66 -39.44
N ALA A 45 13.66 -42.38 -39.01
CA ALA A 45 13.87 -43.43 -38.01
C ALA A 45 15.40 -43.62 -37.92
N SER A 46 15.89 -44.16 -36.81
CA SER A 46 17.30 -44.49 -36.56
C SER A 46 17.85 -45.60 -37.48
N PRO A 47 19.19 -45.75 -37.54
CA PRO A 47 19.76 -47.07 -37.22
C PRO A 47 21.02 -47.02 -36.32
N SER A 48 21.23 -48.14 -35.62
CA SER A 48 22.42 -48.64 -34.90
C SER A 48 23.58 -48.94 -35.89
N GLU A 49 24.88 -49.07 -35.56
CA GLU A 49 25.57 -49.83 -34.51
C GLU A 49 27.02 -49.32 -34.22
N SER A 50 27.56 -49.82 -33.09
CA SER A 50 28.92 -49.92 -32.49
C SER A 50 30.20 -49.74 -33.37
N SER A 51 31.44 -49.48 -32.90
CA SER A 51 32.15 -49.66 -31.61
C SER A 51 33.52 -48.93 -31.57
N SER A 52 34.08 -48.80 -30.35
CA SER A 52 35.51 -48.80 -29.94
C SER A 52 36.30 -47.50 -29.62
N SER A 53 36.62 -47.40 -28.32
CA SER A 53 37.87 -47.00 -27.63
C SER A 53 38.53 -45.62 -27.83
N GLY A 54 38.79 -44.93 -26.70
CA GLY A 54 39.96 -44.03 -26.56
C GLY A 54 39.82 -42.80 -25.66
N SER A 55 40.00 -43.00 -24.35
CA SER A 55 40.68 -42.12 -23.37
C SER A 55 40.46 -40.59 -23.29
N SER A 56 40.27 -40.18 -22.03
CA SER A 56 40.72 -38.95 -21.34
C SER A 56 40.00 -37.62 -21.62
N SER A 57 39.24 -37.16 -20.62
CA SER A 57 39.27 -35.75 -20.19
C SER A 57 38.69 -35.57 -18.77
N SER A 58 39.55 -35.05 -17.90
CA SER A 58 39.28 -34.14 -16.78
C SER A 58 37.86 -34.09 -16.21
N GLY A 59 37.68 -34.68 -15.02
CA GLY A 59 36.55 -34.39 -14.16
C GLY A 59 36.56 -32.94 -13.69
N SER A 60 35.77 -32.10 -14.35
CA SER A 60 35.24 -30.86 -13.78
C SER A 60 33.90 -31.20 -13.15
N SER A 61 33.90 -31.45 -11.85
CA SER A 61 32.69 -31.56 -11.03
C SER A 61 32.00 -30.19 -10.95
N SER A 62 31.16 -29.90 -11.93
CA SER A 62 30.18 -28.82 -11.88
C SER A 62 28.81 -29.42 -11.60
N SER A 63 28.53 -29.75 -10.35
CA SER A 63 27.19 -30.10 -9.90
C SER A 63 26.89 -29.38 -8.59
N ASN A 64 26.66 -28.08 -8.68
CA ASN A 64 25.93 -27.36 -7.64
C ASN A 64 24.55 -27.00 -8.22
N SER A 65 23.72 -28.02 -8.46
CA SER A 65 22.28 -27.80 -8.60
C SER A 65 21.73 -27.58 -7.20
N SER A 66 21.68 -26.32 -6.75
CA SER A 66 20.80 -25.94 -5.65
C SER A 66 19.40 -26.39 -6.04
N SER A 67 18.82 -27.35 -5.33
CA SER A 67 17.44 -27.75 -5.60
C SER A 67 16.54 -26.52 -5.49
N ASP A 68 15.64 -26.32 -6.46
CA ASP A 68 14.75 -25.16 -6.52
C ASP A 68 13.83 -25.04 -5.28
N LEU A 69 13.76 -26.08 -4.45
CA LEU A 69 12.98 -26.18 -3.22
C LEU A 69 13.77 -26.93 -2.12
N PRO A 70 13.40 -26.80 -0.84
CA PRO A 70 13.92 -27.66 0.22
C PRO A 70 13.67 -29.15 -0.09
N LYS A 71 14.55 -30.03 0.39
CA LYS A 71 14.41 -31.48 0.18
C LYS A 71 13.09 -31.98 0.79
N GLY A 72 12.29 -32.68 -0.01
CA GLY A 72 11.00 -33.24 0.42
C GLY A 72 9.83 -32.26 0.40
N TRP A 73 10.06 -30.98 0.07
CA TRP A 73 9.00 -29.98 -0.02
C TRP A 73 8.02 -30.30 -1.16
N ARG A 74 6.73 -30.16 -0.89
CA ARG A 74 5.67 -30.50 -1.83
C ARG A 74 4.61 -29.43 -1.88
N TRP A 75 4.37 -28.94 -3.08
CA TRP A 75 3.38 -27.92 -3.33
C TRP A 75 1.94 -28.42 -3.15
N ASP A 76 1.70 -29.71 -3.33
CA ASP A 76 0.43 -30.39 -3.15
C ASP A 76 0.28 -31.00 -1.75
N ALA A 77 0.77 -30.31 -0.72
CA ALA A 77 0.71 -30.70 0.68
C ALA A 77 0.43 -29.50 1.60
N TYR A 78 -0.11 -29.78 2.79
CA TYR A 78 -0.17 -28.83 3.90
C TYR A 78 1.05 -29.03 4.79
N HIS A 79 1.67 -27.93 5.22
CA HIS A 79 2.90 -27.97 6.00
C HIS A 79 2.65 -27.63 7.47
N SER A 80 3.24 -28.41 8.37
CA SER A 80 3.33 -28.10 9.80
C SER A 80 4.16 -26.84 10.06
N HIS A 81 4.02 -26.23 11.23
CA HIS A 81 4.79 -25.06 11.65
C HIS A 81 6.31 -25.30 11.55
N ASP A 82 6.78 -26.49 11.91
CA ASP A 82 8.19 -26.86 11.81
C ASP A 82 8.67 -26.91 10.35
N GLU A 83 7.86 -27.44 9.43
CA GLU A 83 8.17 -27.43 8.00
C GLU A 83 8.18 -26.01 7.43
N LEU A 84 7.25 -25.15 7.84
CA LEU A 84 7.28 -23.72 7.50
C LEU A 84 8.55 -23.06 8.03
N ALA A 85 8.93 -23.30 9.28
CA ALA A 85 10.15 -22.74 9.85
C ALA A 85 11.38 -23.20 9.07
N GLY A 86 11.44 -24.49 8.70
CA GLY A 86 12.48 -25.05 7.84
C GLY A 86 12.53 -24.41 6.45
N PHE A 87 11.36 -24.18 5.83
CA PHE A 87 11.26 -23.48 4.54
C PHE A 87 11.75 -22.03 4.64
N MET A 88 11.39 -21.32 5.70
CA MET A 88 11.82 -19.93 5.92
C MET A 88 13.34 -19.85 6.17
N ALA A 89 13.92 -20.79 6.92
CA ALA A 89 15.36 -20.89 7.12
C ALA A 89 16.11 -21.20 5.80
N TRP A 90 15.57 -22.11 4.99
CA TRP A 90 16.09 -22.39 3.65
C TRP A 90 16.01 -21.15 2.74
N LEU A 91 14.90 -20.43 2.75
CA LEU A 91 14.70 -19.23 1.94
C LEU A 91 15.75 -18.15 2.26
N ASN A 92 16.01 -17.91 3.55
CA ASN A 92 17.01 -16.95 4.02
C ASN A 92 18.44 -17.33 3.57
N THR A 93 18.70 -18.64 3.40
CA THR A 93 20.00 -19.17 2.94
C THR A 93 20.15 -19.08 1.42
N ILE A 94 19.09 -19.36 0.66
CA ILE A 94 19.12 -19.43 -0.80
C ILE A 94 18.96 -18.04 -1.46
N TYR A 95 18.22 -17.13 -0.83
CA TYR A 95 17.97 -15.79 -1.35
C TYR A 95 18.38 -14.65 -0.39
N PRO A 96 19.61 -14.67 0.17
CA PRO A 96 20.00 -13.74 1.25
C PRO A 96 20.03 -12.26 0.84
N GLY A 97 20.14 -11.97 -0.46
CA GLY A 97 20.10 -10.60 -0.99
C GLY A 97 18.70 -10.08 -1.31
N VAL A 98 17.65 -10.91 -1.15
CA VAL A 98 16.27 -10.60 -1.55
C VAL A 98 15.29 -10.86 -0.42
N ALA A 99 15.49 -11.94 0.35
CA ALA A 99 14.62 -12.37 1.42
C ALA A 99 15.31 -12.21 2.78
N ARG A 100 14.63 -11.55 3.71
CA ARG A 100 15.03 -11.45 5.12
C ARG A 100 13.91 -11.99 6.00
N VAL A 101 14.15 -13.16 6.60
CA VAL A 101 13.21 -13.79 7.53
C VAL A 101 13.40 -13.22 8.94
N TYR A 102 12.31 -12.95 9.64
CA TYR A 102 12.33 -12.50 11.03
C TYR A 102 11.03 -12.91 11.74
N SER A 103 11.07 -12.97 13.07
CA SER A 103 9.88 -13.17 13.90
C SER A 103 9.27 -11.83 14.29
N ILE A 104 7.93 -11.73 14.28
CA ILE A 104 7.21 -10.56 14.80
C ILE A 104 6.73 -10.74 16.24
N GLY A 105 6.88 -11.95 16.80
CA GLY A 105 6.36 -12.32 18.10
C GLY A 105 6.16 -13.82 18.22
N GLN A 106 5.46 -14.25 19.26
CA GLN A 106 5.15 -15.65 19.51
C GLN A 106 3.65 -15.84 19.74
N SER A 107 3.14 -17.01 19.38
CA SER A 107 1.79 -17.43 19.71
C SER A 107 1.67 -17.76 21.20
N VAL A 108 0.45 -18.06 21.64
CA VAL A 108 0.17 -18.52 23.02
C VAL A 108 1.04 -19.73 23.42
N GLN A 109 1.27 -20.69 22.52
CA GLN A 109 2.10 -21.87 22.76
C GLN A 109 3.58 -21.67 22.42
N GLY A 110 4.04 -20.43 22.20
CA GLY A 110 5.45 -20.10 21.96
C GLY A 110 5.96 -20.35 20.54
N ARG A 111 5.07 -20.60 19.57
CA ARG A 111 5.47 -20.74 18.15
C ARG A 111 5.80 -19.38 17.57
N GLN A 112 6.87 -19.29 16.77
CA GLN A 112 7.31 -18.02 16.21
C GLN A 112 6.36 -17.55 15.10
N LEU A 113 5.92 -16.29 15.13
CA LEU A 113 5.19 -15.69 14.01
C LEU A 113 6.21 -15.23 12.98
N LEU A 114 6.61 -16.14 12.09
CA LEU A 114 7.67 -15.92 11.10
C LEU A 114 7.14 -15.14 9.89
N ALA A 115 7.67 -13.95 9.69
CA ALA A 115 7.46 -13.12 8.51
C ALA A 115 8.72 -13.11 7.62
N VAL A 116 8.53 -12.76 6.35
CA VAL A 116 9.63 -12.47 5.42
C VAL A 116 9.46 -11.09 4.80
N GLU A 117 10.53 -10.32 4.79
CA GLU A 117 10.68 -9.16 3.93
C GLU A 117 11.29 -9.59 2.60
N LEU A 118 10.62 -9.31 1.50
CA LEU A 118 11.07 -9.48 0.13
C LEU A 118 11.33 -8.11 -0.46
N ASN A 119 12.59 -7.82 -0.78
CA ASN A 119 13.00 -6.52 -1.27
C ASN A 119 14.11 -6.66 -2.31
N GLY A 120 13.96 -5.96 -3.44
CA GLY A 120 14.96 -5.94 -4.50
C GLY A 120 16.03 -4.89 -4.22
N ARG A 121 17.26 -5.14 -4.69
CA ARG A 121 18.44 -4.28 -4.47
C ARG A 121 18.88 -4.25 -2.99
N SER A 122 20.21 -4.23 -2.79
CA SER A 122 20.83 -4.32 -1.47
C SER A 122 20.29 -3.28 -0.49
N GLN A 123 20.27 -3.59 0.82
CA GLN A 123 19.99 -2.63 1.91
C GLN A 123 20.90 -1.40 1.88
N LEU A 124 22.06 -1.52 1.20
CA LEU A 124 22.99 -0.41 0.96
C LEU A 124 22.51 0.57 -0.12
N SER A 125 21.43 0.25 -0.83
CA SER A 125 20.84 1.11 -1.85
C SER A 125 20.23 2.35 -1.19
N PRO A 126 20.54 3.57 -1.68
CA PRO A 126 19.84 4.79 -1.26
C PRO A 126 18.33 4.77 -1.49
N PHE A 127 17.85 3.80 -2.29
CA PHE A 127 16.42 3.57 -2.57
C PHE A 127 15.77 2.55 -1.64
N TYR A 128 16.51 1.88 -0.74
CA TYR A 128 15.99 0.83 0.12
C TYR A 128 14.85 1.32 1.02
N HIS A 129 15.03 2.47 1.66
CA HIS A 129 14.01 3.09 2.52
C HIS A 129 12.90 3.82 1.76
N LYS A 130 13.00 3.95 0.43
CA LYS A 130 12.12 4.77 -0.40
C LYS A 130 10.98 4.01 -1.08
N LYS A 131 10.75 2.77 -0.68
CA LYS A 131 9.75 1.92 -1.32
C LYS A 131 8.50 1.83 -0.46
N PRO A 132 7.30 1.89 -1.06
CA PRO A 132 6.09 1.55 -0.36
C PRO A 132 6.19 0.11 0.16
N LYS A 133 5.69 -0.09 1.38
CA LYS A 133 5.67 -1.40 2.03
C LYS A 133 4.28 -2.00 1.96
N VAL A 134 4.17 -3.19 1.41
CA VAL A 134 2.93 -3.98 1.36
C VAL A 134 3.04 -5.11 2.35
N LYS A 135 1.99 -5.39 3.13
CA LYS A 135 1.92 -6.62 3.95
C LYS A 135 0.87 -7.60 3.43
N LEU A 136 1.15 -8.88 3.49
CA LEU A 136 0.18 -9.95 3.24
C LEU A 136 0.18 -10.89 4.44
N VAL A 137 -1.00 -11.20 4.95
CA VAL A 137 -1.20 -12.06 6.13
C VAL A 137 -2.09 -13.23 5.73
N GLY A 138 -1.75 -14.43 6.19
CA GLY A 138 -2.57 -15.61 5.99
C GLY A 138 -2.80 -16.36 7.29
N ASN A 139 -3.80 -17.23 7.28
CA ASN A 139 -4.04 -18.21 8.34
C ASN A 139 -4.15 -17.55 9.72
N ILE A 140 -4.87 -16.42 9.78
CA ILE A 140 -5.38 -15.82 11.02
C ILE A 140 -6.41 -16.74 11.70
N HIS A 141 -7.17 -17.47 10.89
CA HIS A 141 -7.92 -18.65 11.35
C HIS A 141 -7.12 -19.90 11.04
N GLY A 142 -6.83 -20.71 12.05
CA GLY A 142 -5.90 -21.84 11.95
C GLY A 142 -6.35 -22.94 10.97
N ASN A 143 -7.66 -23.17 10.86
CA ASN A 143 -8.24 -24.16 9.95
C ASN A 143 -8.34 -23.70 8.48
N GLU A 144 -8.06 -22.43 8.17
CA GLU A 144 -8.00 -21.90 6.80
C GLU A 144 -6.60 -22.11 6.20
N GLN A 145 -6.13 -23.35 6.22
CA GLN A 145 -4.72 -23.73 5.99
C GLN A 145 -4.25 -23.44 4.56
N ALA A 146 -5.14 -23.37 3.56
CA ALA A 146 -4.72 -23.16 2.18
C ALA A 146 -4.17 -21.74 1.95
N THR A 147 -4.61 -20.77 2.76
CA THR A 147 -4.13 -19.38 2.72
C THR A 147 -2.63 -19.28 3.01
N ARG A 148 -2.17 -20.03 4.02
CA ARG A 148 -0.76 -20.20 4.38
C ARG A 148 0.05 -20.76 3.22
N GLU A 149 -0.45 -21.80 2.57
CA GLU A 149 0.23 -22.42 1.43
C GLU A 149 0.33 -21.49 0.22
N MET A 150 -0.69 -20.66 -0.03
CA MET A 150 -0.64 -19.64 -1.08
C MET A 150 0.45 -18.60 -0.82
N LEU A 151 0.63 -18.19 0.44
CA LEU A 151 1.68 -17.24 0.80
C LEU A 151 3.09 -17.86 0.76
N LEU A 152 3.27 -19.10 1.18
CA LEU A 152 4.56 -19.81 1.04
C LEU A 152 4.98 -19.95 -0.44
N ARG A 153 4.01 -20.26 -1.31
CA ARG A 153 4.22 -20.28 -2.76
C ARG A 153 4.55 -18.91 -3.33
N LEU A 154 3.84 -17.87 -2.88
CA LEU A 154 4.08 -16.49 -3.32
C LEU A 154 5.49 -16.02 -2.94
N ILE A 155 5.91 -16.32 -1.71
CA ILE A 155 7.26 -16.03 -1.21
C ILE A 155 8.31 -16.66 -2.13
N HIS A 156 8.20 -17.96 -2.39
CA HIS A 156 9.12 -18.66 -3.30
C HIS A 156 9.09 -18.06 -4.70
N HIS A 157 7.89 -17.84 -5.26
CA HIS A 157 7.71 -17.37 -6.63
C HIS A 157 8.37 -16.02 -6.87
N ILE A 158 8.22 -15.09 -5.91
CA ILE A 158 8.79 -13.76 -5.98
C ILE A 158 10.32 -13.82 -5.79
N ALA A 159 10.80 -14.50 -4.74
CA ALA A 159 12.23 -14.59 -4.43
C ALA A 159 13.02 -15.31 -5.54
N HIS A 160 12.52 -16.45 -6.00
CA HIS A 160 13.10 -17.19 -7.12
C HIS A 160 13.00 -16.42 -8.44
N GLY A 161 11.92 -15.66 -8.64
CA GLY A 161 11.73 -14.87 -9.85
C GLY A 161 12.59 -13.61 -9.94
N TYR A 162 13.06 -13.06 -8.83
CA TYR A 162 13.90 -11.85 -8.83
C TYR A 162 15.20 -12.08 -9.62
N GLY A 163 15.52 -11.17 -10.54
CA GLY A 163 16.66 -11.30 -11.45
C GLY A 163 16.47 -12.29 -12.61
N ARG A 164 15.42 -13.14 -12.57
CA ARG A 164 15.11 -14.14 -13.61
C ARG A 164 13.90 -13.77 -14.46
N LYS A 165 12.89 -13.15 -13.84
CA LYS A 165 11.62 -12.76 -14.45
C LYS A 165 11.43 -11.26 -14.33
N HIS A 166 11.29 -10.59 -15.47
CA HIS A 166 11.14 -9.13 -15.54
C HIS A 166 10.08 -8.58 -14.58
N ARG A 167 8.88 -9.20 -14.54
CA ARG A 167 7.79 -8.79 -13.63
C ARG A 167 8.19 -8.85 -12.15
N MET A 168 8.94 -9.87 -11.72
CA MET A 168 9.34 -10.02 -10.31
C MET A 168 10.47 -9.05 -9.94
N THR A 169 11.41 -8.84 -10.86
CA THR A 169 12.43 -7.79 -10.71
C THR A 169 11.78 -6.41 -10.59
N GLN A 170 10.85 -6.07 -11.49
CA GLN A 170 10.13 -4.80 -11.43
C GLN A 170 9.31 -4.64 -10.15
N LEU A 171 8.64 -5.71 -9.70
CA LEU A 171 7.88 -5.68 -8.45
C LEU A 171 8.78 -5.32 -7.27
N LEU A 172 9.84 -6.10 -7.05
CA LEU A 172 10.72 -5.92 -5.90
C LEU A 172 11.67 -4.72 -6.00
N ASP A 173 11.94 -4.22 -7.21
CA ASP A 173 12.70 -2.98 -7.39
C ASP A 173 11.91 -1.73 -6.95
N ASN A 174 10.58 -1.83 -6.87
CA ASN A 174 9.69 -0.70 -6.63
C ASN A 174 8.78 -0.87 -5.39
N VAL A 175 8.64 -2.08 -4.84
CA VAL A 175 7.85 -2.37 -3.62
C VAL A 175 8.67 -3.23 -2.68
N CYS A 176 8.57 -2.95 -1.38
CA CYS A 176 9.01 -3.87 -0.35
C CYS A 176 7.80 -4.69 0.14
N ILE A 177 7.84 -6.02 0.00
CA ILE A 177 6.72 -6.88 0.34
C ILE A 177 7.05 -7.66 1.60
N HIS A 178 6.19 -7.55 2.60
CA HIS A 178 6.27 -8.29 3.84
C HIS A 178 5.17 -9.35 3.88
N ILE A 179 5.50 -10.61 4.17
CA ILE A 179 4.53 -11.71 4.16
C ILE A 179 4.61 -12.48 5.47
N LEU A 180 3.47 -12.63 6.15
CA LEU A 180 3.27 -13.49 7.32
C LEU A 180 2.37 -14.67 6.90
N PRO A 181 2.93 -15.86 6.62
CA PRO A 181 2.13 -16.97 6.12
C PRO A 181 1.14 -17.55 7.14
N SER A 182 1.46 -17.47 8.43
CA SER A 182 0.61 -18.00 9.50
C SER A 182 0.62 -17.06 10.70
N MET A 183 -0.50 -16.36 10.91
CA MET A 183 -0.72 -15.53 12.09
C MET A 183 -1.19 -16.37 13.29
N ASN A 184 -1.91 -17.47 13.06
CA ASN A 184 -2.39 -18.39 14.10
C ASN A 184 -1.77 -19.79 13.96
N PRO A 185 -0.46 -19.95 14.24
CA PRO A 185 0.20 -21.24 14.11
C PRO A 185 -0.32 -22.28 15.12
N ASP A 186 -0.83 -21.85 16.28
CA ASP A 186 -1.39 -22.78 17.27
C ASP A 186 -2.70 -23.40 16.79
N GLY A 187 -3.61 -22.56 16.27
CA GLY A 187 -4.84 -23.03 15.66
C GLY A 187 -4.57 -23.88 14.42
N HIS A 188 -3.52 -23.59 13.65
CA HIS A 188 -3.13 -24.42 12.50
C HIS A 188 -2.76 -25.85 12.92
N GLU A 189 -1.89 -26.00 13.93
CA GLU A 189 -1.50 -27.33 14.43
C GLU A 189 -2.69 -28.09 15.04
N ALA A 190 -3.65 -27.36 15.64
CA ALA A 190 -4.87 -27.94 16.19
C ALA A 190 -6.01 -28.13 15.17
N ASP A 191 -5.84 -27.68 13.92
CA ASP A 191 -6.89 -27.58 12.89
C ASP A 191 -8.16 -26.83 13.38
N THR A 192 -7.96 -25.77 14.19
CA THR A 192 -9.03 -24.95 14.76
C THR A 192 -9.02 -23.53 14.18
N ARG A 193 -10.20 -22.92 14.09
CA ARG A 193 -10.34 -21.50 13.74
C ARG A 193 -9.64 -20.58 14.75
N LEU A 194 -9.90 -20.84 16.04
CA LEU A 194 -9.49 -20.01 17.16
C LEU A 194 -8.00 -20.20 17.49
N ASN A 195 -7.41 -19.28 18.24
CA ASN A 195 -6.07 -19.48 18.82
C ASN A 195 -6.12 -20.42 20.04
N SER A 196 -4.98 -20.70 20.66
CA SER A 196 -4.91 -21.64 21.80
C SER A 196 -5.67 -21.19 23.05
N ASN A 197 -6.03 -19.91 23.17
CA ASN A 197 -6.88 -19.39 24.25
C ASN A 197 -8.37 -19.37 23.87
N SER A 198 -8.75 -19.98 22.74
CA SER A 198 -10.11 -19.99 22.21
C SER A 198 -10.66 -18.60 21.83
N PHE A 199 -9.79 -17.70 21.38
CA PHE A 199 -10.19 -16.40 20.81
C PHE A 199 -10.19 -16.47 19.28
N ASP A 200 -11.21 -15.85 18.67
CA ASP A 200 -11.18 -15.52 17.25
C ASP A 200 -10.30 -14.28 17.08
N LEU A 201 -9.14 -14.46 16.46
CA LEU A 201 -8.18 -13.36 16.26
C LEU A 201 -8.75 -12.25 15.37
N ASN A 202 -9.67 -12.56 14.44
CA ASN A 202 -10.35 -11.58 13.60
C ASN A 202 -11.58 -10.97 14.30
N ARG A 203 -11.64 -11.04 15.63
CA ARG A 203 -12.59 -10.33 16.51
C ARG A 203 -11.90 -9.69 17.72
N ASN A 204 -10.57 -9.66 17.74
CA ASN A 204 -9.76 -9.26 18.90
C ASN A 204 -8.97 -7.97 18.67
N PHE A 205 -9.08 -7.34 17.50
CA PHE A 205 -8.48 -6.01 17.28
C PHE A 205 -9.30 -4.92 18.00
N PRO A 206 -8.64 -3.86 18.51
CA PRO A 206 -9.32 -2.77 19.22
C PRO A 206 -10.36 -2.04 18.35
N LEU A 207 -11.47 -1.65 18.99
CA LEU A 207 -12.57 -0.90 18.37
C LEU A 207 -12.43 0.62 18.57
N ASP A 208 -11.52 1.06 19.44
CA ASP A 208 -11.31 2.46 19.82
C ASP A 208 -10.83 3.36 18.66
N ALA A 209 -10.25 2.75 17.62
CA ALA A 209 -9.89 3.44 16.40
C ALA A 209 -11.10 3.87 15.55
N MET A 210 -12.28 3.24 15.73
CA MET A 210 -13.46 3.59 14.94
C MET A 210 -13.99 4.98 15.32
N PRO A 211 -14.34 5.84 14.35
CA PRO A 211 -14.81 7.20 14.62
C PRO A 211 -16.28 7.27 15.06
N TYR A 212 -16.90 6.12 15.34
CA TYR A 212 -18.30 6.00 15.72
C TYR A 212 -18.45 4.88 16.76
N ASP A 213 -19.54 4.94 17.54
CA ASP A 213 -19.87 3.89 18.49
C ASP A 213 -20.16 2.59 17.73
N PRO A 214 -19.50 1.46 18.07
CA PRO A 214 -19.71 0.21 17.37
C PRO A 214 -21.18 -0.22 17.46
N PRO A 215 -21.77 -0.75 16.38
CA PRO A 215 -23.08 -1.37 16.46
C PRO A 215 -23.08 -2.50 17.49
N SER A 216 -24.26 -2.84 18.02
CA SER A 216 -24.36 -4.00 18.90
C SER A 216 -23.90 -5.26 18.14
N PRO A 217 -23.04 -6.10 18.73
CA PRO A 217 -22.58 -7.30 18.06
C PRO A 217 -23.77 -8.21 17.74
N GLU A 218 -23.89 -8.61 16.48
CA GLU A 218 -24.83 -9.67 16.09
C GLU A 218 -24.51 -10.94 16.90
N PRO A 219 -25.53 -11.64 17.45
CA PRO A 219 -25.32 -12.94 18.08
C PRO A 219 -24.72 -13.89 17.05
N SER A 220 -23.49 -14.37 17.26
CA SER A 220 -22.98 -15.49 16.46
C SER A 220 -23.12 -16.79 17.24
N ASP A 221 -23.74 -17.79 16.61
CA ASP A 221 -24.08 -19.08 17.21
C ASP A 221 -22.88 -19.91 17.71
N ASN A 222 -21.65 -19.52 17.37
CA ASN A 222 -20.43 -20.28 17.68
C ASN A 222 -19.53 -19.67 18.77
N ASP A 223 -19.97 -18.59 19.40
CA ASP A 223 -19.19 -17.93 20.44
C ASP A 223 -19.53 -18.48 21.83
N SER A 224 -18.50 -18.68 22.66
CA SER A 224 -18.74 -18.87 24.08
C SER A 224 -19.34 -17.59 24.69
N ALA A 225 -20.12 -17.71 25.77
CA ALA A 225 -20.69 -16.57 26.47
C ALA A 225 -19.64 -15.51 26.88
N THR A 226 -18.38 -15.94 27.09
CA THR A 226 -17.24 -15.06 27.35
C THR A 226 -16.90 -14.20 26.12
N VAL A 227 -16.87 -14.79 24.91
CA VAL A 227 -16.63 -14.06 23.64
C VAL A 227 -17.76 -13.08 23.32
N GLN A 228 -19.00 -13.43 23.64
CA GLN A 228 -20.14 -12.52 23.51
C GLN A 228 -20.02 -11.28 24.43
N SER A 229 -19.61 -11.49 25.69
CA SER A 229 -19.34 -10.38 26.64
C SER A 229 -18.17 -9.50 26.20
N TRP A 230 -17.16 -10.06 25.54
CA TRP A 230 -16.03 -9.27 25.01
C TRP A 230 -16.46 -8.42 23.81
N ARG A 231 -17.22 -9.00 22.88
CA ARG A 231 -17.73 -8.27 21.71
C ARG A 231 -18.61 -7.07 22.10
N ALA A 232 -19.36 -7.20 23.20
CA ALA A 232 -20.21 -6.13 23.70
C ALA A 232 -19.44 -4.97 24.37
N THR A 233 -18.19 -5.19 24.79
CA THR A 233 -17.42 -4.22 25.60
C THR A 233 -16.11 -3.77 24.96
N GLY A 234 -15.63 -4.43 23.90
CA GLY A 234 -14.33 -4.17 23.29
C GLY A 234 -13.13 -4.37 24.23
N SER A 235 -13.33 -5.02 25.39
CA SER A 235 -12.41 -4.99 26.53
C SER A 235 -11.77 -6.35 26.87
N GLY A 236 -11.74 -7.29 25.92
CA GLY A 236 -11.09 -8.59 26.10
C GLY A 236 -9.56 -8.51 26.14
N PRO A 237 -8.86 -9.49 26.74
CA PRO A 237 -7.41 -9.50 26.73
C PRO A 237 -6.92 -9.61 25.27
N LEU A 238 -6.05 -8.67 24.90
CA LEU A 238 -5.39 -8.67 23.60
C LEU A 238 -4.53 -9.94 23.48
N GLN A 239 -4.77 -10.74 22.44
CA GLN A 239 -4.03 -11.97 22.21
C GLN A 239 -2.61 -11.67 21.71
N PRO A 240 -1.61 -12.50 22.05
CA PRO A 240 -0.22 -12.24 21.69
C PRO A 240 -0.01 -12.16 20.17
N GLU A 241 -0.77 -12.93 19.39
CA GLU A 241 -0.73 -12.88 17.92
C GLU A 241 -1.21 -11.53 17.38
N VAL A 242 -2.31 -11.00 17.94
CA VAL A 242 -2.86 -9.68 17.56
C VAL A 242 -1.91 -8.57 17.96
N ALA A 243 -1.39 -8.61 19.21
CA ALA A 243 -0.42 -7.64 19.69
C ALA A 243 0.84 -7.59 18.81
N ALA A 244 1.34 -8.76 18.39
CA ALA A 244 2.48 -8.86 17.48
C ALA A 244 2.21 -8.21 16.12
N VAL A 245 1.05 -8.47 15.51
CA VAL A 245 0.67 -7.86 14.22
C VAL A 245 0.42 -6.36 14.32
N MET A 246 -0.19 -5.90 15.41
CA MET A 246 -0.37 -4.47 15.67
C MET A 246 0.98 -3.76 15.78
N GLN A 247 1.90 -4.30 16.58
CA GLN A 247 3.24 -3.74 16.74
C GLN A 247 4.03 -3.77 15.44
N TRP A 248 3.94 -4.88 14.69
CA TRP A 248 4.58 -5.01 13.38
C TRP A 248 4.09 -3.97 12.38
N SER A 249 2.78 -3.71 12.37
CA SER A 249 2.14 -2.70 11.50
C SER A 249 2.57 -1.28 11.87
N LYS A 250 2.75 -1.00 13.17
CA LYS A 250 3.28 0.29 13.67
C LYS A 250 4.74 0.51 13.29
N GLN A 251 5.55 -0.54 13.27
CA GLN A 251 6.98 -0.45 12.95
C GLN A 251 7.29 -0.19 11.47
N HIS A 252 6.42 -0.61 10.56
CA HIS A 252 6.74 -0.64 9.12
C HIS A 252 6.00 0.43 8.30
N ASN A 253 4.91 1.02 8.79
CA ASN A 253 4.06 1.94 8.01
C ASN A 253 3.64 1.34 6.67
N PHE A 254 2.95 0.19 6.72
CA PHE A 254 2.43 -0.45 5.52
C PHE A 254 1.41 0.43 4.80
N VAL A 255 1.54 0.56 3.48
CA VAL A 255 0.64 1.38 2.64
C VAL A 255 -0.53 0.59 2.11
N LEU A 256 -0.35 -0.73 1.95
CA LEU A 256 -1.34 -1.68 1.45
C LEU A 256 -1.24 -2.97 2.25
N SER A 257 -2.38 -3.61 2.49
CA SER A 257 -2.45 -4.90 3.14
C SER A 257 -3.50 -5.82 2.52
N ALA A 258 -3.31 -7.13 2.67
CA ALA A 258 -4.43 -8.07 2.58
C ALA A 258 -4.29 -9.22 3.60
N SER A 259 -5.44 -9.64 4.15
CA SER A 259 -5.60 -10.86 4.92
C SER A 259 -6.25 -11.93 4.05
N LEU A 260 -5.64 -13.11 3.93
CA LEU A 260 -6.17 -14.23 3.15
C LEU A 260 -7.00 -15.15 4.03
N HIS A 261 -8.19 -15.50 3.54
CA HIS A 261 -9.20 -16.30 4.20
C HIS A 261 -9.78 -17.41 3.30
N GLN A 262 -10.62 -18.26 3.89
CA GLN A 262 -11.43 -19.26 3.18
C GLN A 262 -12.86 -19.32 3.73
N GLY A 263 -13.75 -19.91 2.92
CA GLY A 263 -15.17 -20.05 3.22
C GLY A 263 -16.06 -19.38 2.17
N ALA A 264 -15.48 -18.54 1.32
CA ALA A 264 -16.11 -17.97 0.15
C ALA A 264 -15.09 -17.77 -0.99
N LEU A 265 -15.54 -17.21 -2.12
CA LEU A 265 -14.68 -16.78 -3.22
C LEU A 265 -14.97 -15.31 -3.56
N ILE A 266 -14.47 -14.38 -2.75
CA ILE A 266 -14.81 -12.96 -2.85
C ILE A 266 -13.67 -12.06 -2.33
N ALA A 267 -13.50 -10.90 -2.94
CA ALA A 267 -12.66 -9.84 -2.38
C ALA A 267 -13.53 -8.92 -1.50
N ASN A 268 -13.40 -9.08 -0.20
CA ASN A 268 -14.05 -8.27 0.82
C ASN A 268 -13.25 -7.00 1.08
N TYR A 269 -13.91 -5.85 1.08
CA TYR A 269 -13.30 -4.55 1.37
C TYR A 269 -14.01 -3.85 2.53
N PRO A 270 -13.30 -2.92 3.21
CA PRO A 270 -13.88 -2.10 4.26
C PRO A 270 -15.21 -1.43 3.87
N HIS A 271 -16.08 -1.11 4.81
CA HIS A 271 -15.98 -1.48 6.22
C HIS A 271 -16.65 -2.81 6.51
N ASP A 272 -16.09 -3.55 7.47
CA ASP A 272 -16.67 -4.76 8.04
C ASP A 272 -17.81 -4.45 9.03
N ALA A 273 -17.81 -3.26 9.64
CA ALA A 273 -18.93 -2.72 10.41
C ALA A 273 -19.16 -1.22 10.11
N CYS A 274 -20.36 -0.71 10.41
CA CYS A 274 -20.65 0.73 10.43
C CYS A 274 -21.89 1.05 11.29
N ASP A 275 -22.08 2.32 11.63
CA ASP A 275 -23.26 2.78 12.37
C ASP A 275 -24.56 2.46 11.61
N THR A 276 -25.38 1.59 12.19
CA THR A 276 -26.71 1.23 11.71
C THR A 276 -27.77 2.17 12.27
N GLN A 277 -27.69 3.46 12.00
CA GLN A 277 -28.80 4.42 12.26
C GLN A 277 -29.96 4.30 11.25
N GLY A 278 -30.36 3.05 10.95
CA GLY A 278 -31.77 2.77 10.66
C GLY A 278 -32.15 2.29 9.26
N LEU A 279 -31.24 2.10 8.30
CA LEU A 279 -31.59 1.40 7.05
C LEU A 279 -30.42 0.54 6.55
N LEU A 280 -30.59 -0.78 6.58
CA LEU A 280 -29.74 -1.75 5.88
C LEU A 280 -29.45 -1.26 4.46
N ARG A 281 -28.17 -1.00 4.11
CA ARG A 281 -27.53 -1.14 2.77
C ARG A 281 -26.45 -0.11 2.37
N SER A 282 -25.83 0.64 3.28
CA SER A 282 -24.66 1.42 2.88
C SER A 282 -23.80 1.80 4.08
N CYS A 283 -22.68 1.11 4.29
CA CYS A 283 -21.55 1.79 4.93
C CYS A 283 -20.97 2.74 3.88
N PRO A 284 -20.80 4.03 4.17
CA PRO A 284 -20.18 4.95 3.23
C PRO A 284 -18.68 4.66 3.08
N THR A 285 -18.32 3.59 2.37
CA THR A 285 -17.12 3.60 1.52
C THR A 285 -17.45 4.11 0.13
N GLN A 286 -18.69 4.57 -0.11
CA GLN A 286 -19.03 5.30 -1.32
C GLN A 286 -18.22 6.61 -1.48
N GLU A 287 -17.60 7.11 -0.40
CA GLU A 287 -16.89 8.38 -0.39
C GLU A 287 -15.35 8.25 -0.45
N ASP A 288 -14.80 7.07 -0.11
CA ASP A 288 -13.43 6.66 -0.42
C ASP A 288 -13.43 5.51 -1.46
N PRO A 289 -13.16 5.82 -2.74
CA PRO A 289 -13.20 4.82 -3.80
C PRO A 289 -12.00 3.88 -3.81
N LEU A 290 -10.98 4.11 -2.97
CA LEU A 290 -9.74 3.32 -3.00
C LEU A 290 -9.94 1.84 -2.62
N PRO A 291 -10.58 1.48 -1.48
CA PRO A 291 -10.78 0.07 -1.14
C PRO A 291 -11.59 -0.68 -2.20
N LEU A 292 -12.65 -0.06 -2.73
CA LEU A 292 -13.46 -0.59 -3.82
C LEU A 292 -12.62 -0.83 -5.08
N PHE A 293 -11.78 0.15 -5.46
CA PHE A 293 -10.89 0.04 -6.61
C PHE A 293 -9.89 -1.11 -6.45
N LEU A 294 -9.26 -1.22 -5.29
CA LEU A 294 -8.29 -2.28 -4.99
C LEU A 294 -8.95 -3.67 -4.99
N ALA A 295 -10.16 -3.80 -4.44
CA ALA A 295 -10.92 -5.05 -4.48
C ALA A 295 -11.26 -5.46 -5.91
N ARG A 296 -11.67 -4.51 -6.76
CA ARG A 296 -11.89 -4.76 -8.20
C ARG A 296 -10.62 -5.21 -8.90
N VAL A 297 -9.48 -4.58 -8.61
CA VAL A 297 -8.19 -4.97 -9.18
C VAL A 297 -7.87 -6.43 -8.84
N TYR A 298 -8.05 -6.85 -7.58
CA TYR A 298 -7.83 -8.24 -7.20
C TYR A 298 -8.80 -9.17 -7.94
N ALA A 299 -10.12 -8.91 -7.80
CA ALA A 299 -11.16 -9.77 -8.36
C ALA A 299 -11.03 -9.94 -9.88
N GLN A 300 -10.78 -8.86 -10.62
CA GLN A 300 -10.64 -8.90 -12.09
C GLN A 300 -9.43 -9.70 -12.57
N ASN A 301 -8.37 -9.79 -11.76
CA ASN A 301 -7.17 -10.58 -12.07
C ASN A 301 -7.27 -12.03 -11.59
N HIS A 302 -8.36 -12.40 -10.90
CA HIS A 302 -8.64 -13.76 -10.50
C HIS A 302 -9.69 -14.39 -11.43
N ALA A 303 -9.34 -15.50 -12.09
CA ALA A 303 -10.11 -16.02 -13.23
C ALA A 303 -11.57 -16.42 -12.90
N LEU A 304 -11.84 -16.92 -11.68
CA LEU A 304 -13.19 -17.30 -11.23
C LEU A 304 -13.91 -16.18 -10.45
N MET A 305 -13.23 -15.60 -9.46
CA MET A 305 -13.76 -14.50 -8.63
C MET A 305 -14.32 -13.35 -9.47
N LYS A 306 -13.70 -12.94 -10.58
CA LYS A 306 -14.14 -11.80 -11.41
C LYS A 306 -15.61 -11.83 -11.85
N THR A 307 -16.21 -13.02 -11.97
CA THR A 307 -17.61 -13.20 -12.36
C THR A 307 -18.51 -13.62 -11.20
N ASN A 308 -17.95 -13.82 -9.99
CA ASN A 308 -18.75 -14.28 -8.85
C ASN A 308 -19.69 -13.17 -8.37
N SER A 309 -20.99 -13.35 -8.60
CA SER A 309 -22.02 -12.40 -8.20
C SER A 309 -23.17 -13.14 -7.55
N ASN A 310 -23.68 -12.58 -6.46
CA ASN A 310 -24.78 -13.14 -5.69
C ASN A 310 -25.52 -11.97 -5.03
N SER A 311 -26.70 -11.64 -5.55
CA SER A 311 -27.49 -10.50 -5.09
C SER A 311 -27.95 -10.65 -3.63
N SER A 312 -28.20 -11.89 -3.17
CA SER A 312 -28.62 -12.19 -1.79
C SER A 312 -27.49 -11.95 -0.78
N LEU A 313 -26.23 -12.19 -1.18
CA LEU A 313 -25.04 -11.94 -0.35
C LEU A 313 -24.41 -10.56 -0.61
N GLY A 314 -24.98 -9.78 -1.53
CA GLY A 314 -24.43 -8.48 -1.92
C GLY A 314 -23.17 -8.54 -2.78
N PHE A 315 -22.78 -9.72 -3.28
CA PHE A 315 -21.60 -9.93 -4.12
C PHE A 315 -21.86 -9.39 -5.52
N VAL A 316 -20.96 -8.55 -6.02
CA VAL A 316 -21.07 -7.94 -7.35
C VAL A 316 -19.71 -8.04 -8.04
N ASN A 317 -19.60 -8.81 -9.13
CA ASN A 317 -18.37 -8.95 -9.91
C ASN A 317 -17.13 -9.32 -9.08
N GLY A 318 -17.29 -10.22 -8.12
CA GLY A 318 -16.19 -10.73 -7.31
C GLY A 318 -15.81 -9.88 -6.10
N ILE A 319 -16.58 -8.83 -5.79
CA ILE A 319 -16.32 -7.97 -4.64
C ILE A 319 -17.55 -7.84 -3.74
N VAL A 320 -17.30 -7.55 -2.46
CA VAL A 320 -18.33 -7.23 -1.47
C VAL A 320 -17.78 -6.28 -0.40
N GLN A 321 -18.62 -5.37 0.08
CA GLN A 321 -18.31 -4.60 1.29
C GLN A 321 -18.61 -5.45 2.51
N GLY A 322 -17.72 -5.53 3.50
CA GLY A 322 -17.87 -6.43 4.65
C GLY A 322 -19.22 -6.37 5.33
N ALA A 323 -19.60 -5.20 5.84
CA ALA A 323 -20.88 -5.00 6.51
C ALA A 323 -22.11 -5.26 5.61
N ARG A 324 -21.97 -5.20 4.28
CA ARG A 324 -23.04 -5.58 3.34
C ARG A 324 -23.21 -7.09 3.27
N TRP A 325 -22.13 -7.85 3.44
CA TRP A 325 -22.18 -9.30 3.54
C TRP A 325 -22.70 -9.72 4.92
N TYR A 326 -22.02 -9.29 5.98
CA TYR A 326 -22.43 -9.40 7.38
C TYR A 326 -21.56 -8.49 8.25
N THR A 327 -22.12 -7.97 9.34
CA THR A 327 -21.37 -7.11 10.27
C THR A 327 -20.31 -7.90 11.02
N LEU A 328 -19.09 -7.37 11.08
CA LEU A 328 -17.96 -7.95 11.79
C LEU A 328 -17.24 -6.86 12.59
N LEU A 329 -17.15 -7.04 13.91
CA LEU A 329 -16.44 -6.14 14.83
C LEU A 329 -15.11 -6.75 15.28
N GLY A 330 -14.10 -5.90 15.44
CA GLY A 330 -12.79 -6.28 15.97
C GLY A 330 -11.92 -7.02 14.94
N GLY A 331 -12.21 -6.80 13.65
CA GLY A 331 -11.44 -7.34 12.55
C GLY A 331 -10.15 -6.58 12.32
N MET A 332 -9.13 -7.29 11.80
CA MET A 332 -7.85 -6.67 11.41
C MET A 332 -8.05 -5.63 10.31
N GLN A 333 -8.98 -5.88 9.40
CA GLN A 333 -9.22 -5.07 8.21
C GLN A 333 -9.58 -3.62 8.55
N ASP A 334 -10.62 -3.45 9.37
CA ASP A 334 -11.09 -2.13 9.78
C ASP A 334 -10.13 -1.47 10.76
N TRP A 335 -9.44 -2.23 11.62
CA TRP A 335 -8.37 -1.69 12.46
C TRP A 335 -7.23 -1.10 11.62
N VAL A 336 -6.78 -1.80 10.56
CA VAL A 336 -5.77 -1.25 9.64
C VAL A 336 -6.28 0.01 8.95
N PHE A 337 -7.57 0.03 8.58
CA PHE A 337 -8.16 1.21 7.96
C PHE A 337 -8.13 2.39 8.92
N PHE A 338 -8.72 2.27 10.11
CA PHE A 338 -8.91 3.39 11.01
C PHE A 338 -7.65 3.77 11.81
N ASP A 339 -6.90 2.81 12.38
CA ASP A 339 -5.71 3.09 13.22
C ASP A 339 -4.47 3.42 12.36
N ARG A 340 -4.31 2.75 11.21
CA ARG A 340 -3.10 2.89 10.39
C ARG A 340 -3.25 3.85 9.21
N GLY A 341 -4.47 4.25 8.85
CA GLY A 341 -4.72 5.04 7.63
C GLY A 341 -4.33 4.33 6.34
N SER A 342 -4.25 3.00 6.38
CA SER A 342 -3.90 2.14 5.25
C SER A 342 -5.15 1.41 4.73
N VAL A 343 -5.02 0.64 3.66
CA VAL A 343 -6.11 -0.23 3.20
C VAL A 343 -5.69 -1.68 3.38
N GLU A 344 -6.52 -2.44 4.09
CA GLU A 344 -6.47 -3.89 4.08
C GLU A 344 -7.69 -4.45 3.36
N LEU A 345 -7.50 -5.48 2.53
CA LEU A 345 -8.58 -6.29 1.99
C LEU A 345 -8.63 -7.65 2.68
N THR A 346 -9.83 -8.19 2.87
CA THR A 346 -10.04 -9.58 3.24
C THR A 346 -10.29 -10.38 1.97
N LEU A 347 -9.41 -11.32 1.65
CA LEU A 347 -9.43 -12.08 0.40
C LEU A 347 -9.85 -13.52 0.66
N GLU A 348 -11.10 -13.85 0.35
CA GLU A 348 -11.64 -15.20 0.45
C GLU A 348 -11.25 -15.99 -0.81
N LEU A 349 -10.34 -16.95 -0.67
CA LEU A 349 -9.67 -17.57 -1.82
C LEU A 349 -10.37 -18.80 -2.37
N HIS A 350 -11.23 -19.42 -1.58
CA HIS A 350 -11.87 -20.69 -1.91
C HIS A 350 -13.08 -20.98 -0.99
N GLU A 351 -14.15 -21.52 -1.56
CA GLU A 351 -15.40 -21.82 -0.83
C GLU A 351 -15.23 -22.95 0.20
N GLN A 352 -14.36 -23.92 -0.07
CA GLN A 352 -14.04 -24.97 0.89
C GLN A 352 -13.00 -24.47 1.90
N MET A 353 -13.29 -24.67 3.20
CA MET A 353 -12.38 -24.32 4.30
C MET A 353 -11.04 -25.08 4.22
N LYS A 354 -11.07 -26.36 3.82
CA LYS A 354 -9.88 -27.21 3.69
C LYS A 354 -9.96 -28.06 2.41
N PRO A 355 -9.63 -27.49 1.24
CA PRO A 355 -9.64 -28.24 -0.02
C PRO A 355 -8.62 -29.40 0.03
N PRO A 356 -8.83 -30.48 -0.73
CA PRO A 356 -7.84 -31.55 -0.86
C PRO A 356 -6.47 -31.00 -1.30
N PRO A 357 -5.34 -31.49 -0.75
CA PRO A 357 -4.00 -30.97 -1.06
C PRO A 357 -3.67 -30.94 -2.57
N GLN A 358 -4.22 -31.87 -3.34
CA GLN A 358 -4.06 -31.96 -4.80
C GLN A 358 -4.67 -30.77 -5.55
N GLN A 359 -5.58 -30.00 -4.92
CA GLN A 359 -6.17 -28.79 -5.50
C GLN A 359 -5.32 -27.54 -5.25
N LEU A 360 -4.37 -27.56 -4.31
CA LEU A 360 -3.53 -26.40 -3.98
C LEU A 360 -2.77 -25.85 -5.21
N PRO A 361 -2.21 -26.66 -6.13
CA PRO A 361 -1.59 -26.14 -7.35
C PRO A 361 -2.56 -25.38 -8.27
N ALA A 362 -3.79 -25.87 -8.41
CA ALA A 362 -4.82 -25.21 -9.23
C ALA A 362 -5.29 -23.91 -8.57
N MET A 363 -5.49 -23.94 -7.25
CA MET A 363 -5.81 -22.75 -6.45
C MET A 363 -4.72 -21.67 -6.57
N TRP A 364 -3.45 -22.07 -6.57
CA TRP A 364 -2.33 -21.17 -6.83
C TRP A 364 -2.38 -20.55 -8.22
N ALA A 365 -2.65 -21.33 -9.26
CA ALA A 365 -2.75 -20.81 -10.63
C ALA A 365 -3.85 -19.75 -10.79
N LEU A 366 -4.95 -19.86 -10.02
CA LEU A 366 -6.05 -18.90 -10.01
C LEU A 366 -5.71 -17.61 -9.25
N ASN A 367 -4.97 -17.72 -8.13
CA ASN A 367 -4.69 -16.61 -7.23
C ASN A 367 -3.40 -15.85 -7.56
N GLN A 368 -2.40 -16.51 -8.16
CA GLN A 368 -1.08 -15.93 -8.43
C GLN A 368 -1.14 -14.62 -9.22
N PRO A 369 -1.92 -14.48 -10.31
CA PRO A 369 -1.96 -13.23 -11.07
C PRO A 369 -2.55 -12.08 -10.25
N ALA A 370 -3.58 -12.37 -9.45
CA ALA A 370 -4.29 -11.42 -8.60
C ALA A 370 -3.44 -10.95 -7.41
N LEU A 371 -2.79 -11.88 -6.69
CA LEU A 371 -1.89 -11.56 -5.57
C LEU A 371 -0.71 -10.67 -6.01
N LEU A 372 -0.09 -11.02 -7.14
CA LEU A 372 0.99 -10.19 -7.69
C LEU A 372 0.47 -8.82 -8.13
N ARG A 373 -0.67 -8.78 -8.82
CA ARG A 373 -1.24 -7.52 -9.28
C ARG A 373 -1.61 -6.61 -8.10
N PHE A 374 -2.14 -7.18 -7.04
CA PHE A 374 -2.46 -6.46 -5.81
C PHE A 374 -1.21 -5.91 -5.13
N ALA A 375 -0.14 -6.71 -5.01
CA ALA A 375 1.13 -6.23 -4.46
C ALA A 375 1.74 -5.09 -5.30
N GLU A 376 1.64 -5.15 -6.64
CA GLU A 376 2.04 -4.06 -7.54
C GLU A 376 1.27 -2.76 -7.27
N MET A 377 0.01 -2.85 -6.82
CA MET A 377 -0.78 -1.66 -6.49
C MET A 377 -0.20 -0.86 -5.33
N GLY A 378 0.70 -1.43 -4.51
CA GLY A 378 1.41 -0.67 -3.48
C GLY A 378 2.20 0.53 -4.02
N GLN A 379 2.48 0.58 -5.33
CA GLN A 379 3.19 1.68 -6.02
C GLN A 379 2.28 2.79 -6.52
N MET A 380 0.96 2.63 -6.43
CA MET A 380 0.03 3.63 -6.92
C MET A 380 -0.04 4.82 -5.97
N GLY A 381 -0.63 5.91 -6.46
CA GLY A 381 -0.83 7.08 -5.63
C GLY A 381 0.36 8.02 -5.66
N LEU A 382 0.52 8.78 -4.58
CA LEU A 382 1.54 9.80 -4.42
C LEU A 382 2.71 9.26 -3.60
N HIS A 383 3.92 9.36 -4.16
CA HIS A 383 5.18 9.14 -3.46
C HIS A 383 5.94 10.46 -3.44
N ALA A 384 6.33 10.91 -2.26
CA ALA A 384 6.94 12.22 -2.10
C ALA A 384 7.78 12.31 -0.83
N ARG A 385 8.61 13.36 -0.76
CA ARG A 385 9.49 13.63 0.36
C ARG A 385 9.28 15.04 0.89
N LEU A 386 8.98 15.18 2.17
CA LEU A 386 8.90 16.45 2.87
C LEU A 386 10.30 16.91 3.28
N VAL A 387 10.66 18.13 2.87
CA VAL A 387 11.94 18.75 3.24
C VAL A 387 11.76 20.21 3.63
N ASP A 388 12.68 20.71 4.44
CA ASP A 388 12.77 22.13 4.80
C ASP A 388 13.14 22.97 3.58
N ALA A 389 12.46 24.11 3.38
CA ALA A 389 12.69 24.97 2.22
C ALA A 389 14.03 25.72 2.22
N GLU A 390 14.65 25.92 3.40
CA GLU A 390 15.93 26.62 3.55
C GLU A 390 17.11 25.66 3.32
N ASP A 391 17.12 24.53 4.04
CA ASP A 391 18.28 23.63 4.10
C ASP A 391 18.06 22.25 3.44
N PHE A 392 16.87 21.97 2.93
CA PHE A 392 16.47 20.70 2.30
C PHE A 392 16.63 19.47 3.22
N SER A 393 16.75 19.68 4.53
CA SER A 393 16.76 18.59 5.51
C SER A 393 15.40 17.90 5.57
N PRO A 394 15.36 16.58 5.86
CA PRO A 394 14.12 15.83 5.91
C PRO A 394 13.22 16.28 7.07
N LEU A 395 11.91 16.39 6.80
CA LEU A 395 10.92 16.74 7.82
C LEU A 395 9.98 15.58 8.10
N GLN A 396 9.71 15.36 9.38
CA GLN A 396 8.61 14.50 9.79
C GLN A 396 7.31 15.31 9.75
N GLY A 397 6.23 14.68 9.28
CA GLY A 397 4.99 15.39 9.08
C GLY A 397 3.80 14.45 8.97
N THR A 398 2.65 15.04 9.22
CA THR A 398 1.35 14.42 9.18
C THR A 398 0.62 14.96 7.94
N ILE A 399 0.29 14.06 7.01
CA ILE A 399 -0.43 14.35 5.78
C ILE A 399 -1.88 13.89 5.97
N HIS A 400 -2.77 14.86 6.11
CA HIS A 400 -4.21 14.62 6.11
C HIS A 400 -4.71 14.59 4.67
N VAL A 401 -5.58 13.63 4.37
CA VAL A 401 -6.17 13.47 3.05
C VAL A 401 -7.66 13.63 3.18
N THR A 402 -8.20 14.59 2.44
CA THR A 402 -9.63 14.78 2.33
C THR A 402 -10.04 14.63 0.89
N THR A 403 -11.26 14.15 0.69
CA THR A 403 -12.03 14.41 -0.53
C THR A 403 -13.13 15.40 -0.14
N PRO A 404 -13.82 16.04 -1.10
CA PRO A 404 -14.95 16.90 -0.75
C PRO A 404 -16.07 16.19 0.01
N GLN A 405 -16.04 14.86 0.10
CA GLN A 405 -17.04 14.01 0.74
C GLN A 405 -16.50 13.30 2.00
N HIS A 406 -15.19 13.16 2.21
CA HIS A 406 -14.64 12.31 3.25
C HIS A 406 -13.29 12.77 3.80
N HIS A 407 -13.02 12.42 5.07
CA HIS A 407 -11.70 12.57 5.71
C HIS A 407 -11.08 11.19 5.86
N ARG A 408 -10.01 10.88 5.09
CA ARG A 408 -9.24 9.65 5.33
C ARG A 408 -8.31 9.86 6.53
N PRO A 409 -7.90 8.76 7.21
CA PRO A 409 -6.92 8.86 8.27
C PRO A 409 -5.54 9.28 7.72
N LEU A 410 -4.72 9.70 8.67
CA LEU A 410 -3.44 10.37 8.49
C LEU A 410 -2.36 9.47 7.85
N ALA A 411 -1.65 9.95 6.84
CA ALA A 411 -0.34 9.40 6.50
C ALA A 411 0.77 10.15 7.25
N ILE A 412 1.83 9.46 7.62
CA ILE A 412 2.95 10.04 8.37
C ILE A 412 4.22 9.84 7.56
N SER A 413 5.00 10.90 7.36
CA SER A 413 6.32 10.77 6.74
C SER A 413 7.32 10.10 7.70
N ASP A 414 8.24 9.33 7.13
CA ASP A 414 9.28 8.67 7.90
C ASP A 414 10.40 9.66 8.34
N PRO A 415 11.39 9.24 9.13
CA PRO A 415 12.50 10.12 9.52
C PRO A 415 13.33 10.70 8.36
N SER A 416 13.22 10.14 7.15
CA SER A 416 13.82 10.69 5.94
C SER A 416 12.90 11.67 5.19
N GLY A 417 11.71 11.92 5.73
CA GLY A 417 10.66 12.76 5.18
C GLY A 417 9.86 12.10 4.07
N GLU A 418 10.16 10.86 3.70
CA GLU A 418 9.48 10.13 2.65
C GLU A 418 8.09 9.68 3.14
N PHE A 419 7.09 9.80 2.28
CA PHE A 419 5.77 9.24 2.51
C PHE A 419 5.20 8.64 1.24
N HIS A 420 4.33 7.65 1.45
CA HIS A 420 3.64 6.93 0.40
C HIS A 420 2.16 6.94 0.71
N MET A 421 1.36 7.25 -0.30
CA MET A 421 -0.06 7.39 -0.13
C MET A 421 -0.79 6.83 -1.34
N LEU A 422 -1.54 5.76 -1.14
CA LEU A 422 -2.39 5.21 -2.18
C LEU A 422 -3.56 6.17 -2.44
N LEU A 423 -3.77 6.51 -3.70
CA LEU A 423 -4.86 7.36 -4.17
C LEU A 423 -5.50 6.70 -5.39
N ALA A 424 -6.82 6.54 -5.36
CA ALA A 424 -7.55 5.97 -6.49
C ALA A 424 -7.46 6.91 -7.70
N PRO A 425 -7.43 6.35 -8.93
CA PRO A 425 -7.49 7.19 -10.13
C PRO A 425 -8.83 7.91 -10.24
N ASP A 426 -8.82 9.03 -10.95
CA ASP A 426 -9.99 9.83 -11.33
C ASP A 426 -10.77 10.41 -10.13
N VAL A 427 -10.07 10.62 -9.02
CA VAL A 427 -10.60 11.20 -7.77
C VAL A 427 -9.76 12.40 -7.38
N LEU A 428 -10.44 13.49 -7.04
CA LEU A 428 -9.80 14.71 -6.56
C LEU A 428 -9.58 14.60 -5.06
N TYR A 429 -8.32 14.62 -4.65
CA TYR A 429 -7.91 14.63 -3.25
C TYR A 429 -7.37 16.00 -2.87
N CYS A 430 -7.69 16.46 -1.66
CA CYS A 430 -7.11 17.64 -1.02
C CYS A 430 -6.23 17.17 0.14
N LEU A 431 -4.94 17.43 0.05
CA LEU A 431 -3.98 17.09 1.08
C LEU A 431 -3.75 18.31 1.97
N SER A 432 -3.70 18.14 3.28
CA SER A 432 -3.18 19.12 4.24
C SER A 432 -1.96 18.53 4.91
N ILE A 433 -0.80 19.14 4.68
CA ILE A 433 0.49 18.63 5.18
C ILE A 433 0.93 19.51 6.34
N HIS A 434 1.11 18.92 7.52
CA HIS A 434 1.66 19.58 8.70
C HIS A 434 3.02 18.97 9.02
N ALA A 435 4.09 19.76 8.92
CA ALA A 435 5.45 19.29 9.15
C ALA A 435 6.01 19.86 10.46
N VAL A 436 6.89 19.09 11.09
CA VAL A 436 7.67 19.46 12.27
C VAL A 436 9.12 19.06 12.07
N HIS A 437 10.03 19.87 12.61
CA HIS A 437 11.44 19.54 12.55
C HIS A 437 11.78 18.44 13.58
N PRO A 438 12.42 17.32 13.17
CA PRO A 438 12.63 16.17 14.04
C PRO A 438 13.49 16.46 15.28
N TYR A 439 14.39 17.45 15.19
CA TYR A 439 15.26 17.86 16.31
C TYR A 439 14.88 19.22 16.92
N ARG A 440 13.85 19.88 16.39
CA ARG A 440 13.44 21.24 16.78
C ARG A 440 11.92 21.28 16.86
N SER A 441 11.34 20.52 17.78
CA SER A 441 9.89 20.32 17.89
C SER A 441 9.11 21.61 18.20
N SER A 442 9.77 22.68 18.63
CA SER A 442 9.18 24.02 18.79
C SER A 442 9.03 24.78 17.46
N GLN A 443 9.56 24.27 16.34
CA GLN A 443 9.44 24.87 15.02
C GLN A 443 8.34 24.15 14.22
N ALA A 444 7.17 24.78 14.12
CA ALA A 444 6.07 24.34 13.27
C ALA A 444 6.19 25.00 11.88
N TYR A 445 5.75 24.28 10.85
CA TYR A 445 5.71 24.76 9.46
C TYR A 445 4.27 25.07 9.07
N TYR A 446 4.08 25.94 8.07
CA TYR A 446 2.75 26.22 7.52
C TYR A 446 2.12 24.95 6.94
N ALA A 447 0.80 24.82 7.10
CA ALA A 447 0.05 23.78 6.41
C ALA A 447 0.08 24.03 4.90
N ILE A 448 0.45 23.00 4.12
CA ILE A 448 0.40 23.05 2.65
C ILE A 448 -0.85 22.34 2.18
N HIS A 449 -1.64 23.00 1.35
CA HIS A 449 -2.84 22.43 0.74
C HIS A 449 -2.58 22.01 -0.70
N VAL A 450 -2.85 20.75 -1.05
CA VAL A 450 -2.58 20.21 -2.38
C VAL A 450 -3.79 19.46 -2.93
N ALA A 451 -4.30 19.93 -4.06
CA ALA A 451 -5.22 19.20 -4.92
C ALA A 451 -4.44 18.20 -5.80
N VAL A 452 -4.80 16.91 -5.73
CA VAL A 452 -4.20 15.84 -6.56
C VAL A 452 -5.31 15.10 -7.30
N LEU A 453 -5.17 14.97 -8.61
CA LEU A 453 -6.07 14.22 -9.48
C LEU A 453 -5.25 13.39 -10.47
N ARG A 454 -5.52 12.09 -10.58
CA ARG A 454 -4.94 11.24 -11.61
C ARG A 454 -5.96 11.00 -12.72
N LEU A 455 -5.70 11.48 -13.93
CA LEU A 455 -6.51 11.22 -15.12
C LEU A 455 -5.84 10.14 -15.97
N GLY A 456 -6.26 8.88 -15.78
CA GLY A 456 -5.61 7.72 -16.39
C GLY A 456 -4.12 7.61 -16.04
N ALA A 457 -3.24 7.91 -17.00
CA ALA A 457 -1.78 7.87 -16.81
C ALA A 457 -1.17 9.22 -16.38
N GLN A 458 -1.93 10.30 -16.39
CA GLN A 458 -1.43 11.65 -16.09
C GLN A 458 -1.82 12.07 -14.67
N TRP A 459 -0.90 12.75 -13.99
CA TRP A 459 -1.16 13.40 -12.70
C TRP A 459 -1.33 14.91 -12.91
N VAL A 460 -2.37 15.45 -12.30
CA VAL A 460 -2.63 16.88 -12.16
C VAL A 460 -2.49 17.20 -10.68
N ILE A 461 -1.56 18.10 -10.36
CA ILE A 461 -1.28 18.51 -8.99
C ILE A 461 -1.34 20.04 -8.96
N GLN A 462 -2.11 20.60 -8.04
CA GLN A 462 -2.25 22.04 -7.86
C GLN A 462 -2.29 22.35 -6.37
N GLY A 463 -1.52 23.33 -5.90
CA GLY A 463 -1.44 23.66 -4.48
C GLY A 463 -1.83 25.09 -4.17
N SER A 464 -2.28 25.32 -2.94
CA SER A 464 -2.42 26.64 -2.31
C SER A 464 -1.67 26.65 -0.96
N GLY A 465 -1.12 27.81 -0.61
CA GLY A 465 -0.24 28.02 0.54
C GLY A 465 0.52 29.33 0.38
N PRO A 466 1.74 29.49 0.91
CA PRO A 466 2.54 30.71 0.73
C PRO A 466 2.57 31.18 -0.73
N LYS A 467 2.51 32.50 -0.96
CA LYS A 467 2.38 33.09 -2.30
C LYS A 467 3.46 32.54 -3.25
N GLY A 468 3.05 31.90 -4.35
CA GLY A 468 3.97 31.41 -5.38
C GLY A 468 4.36 29.94 -5.27
N LEU A 469 3.53 29.09 -4.63
CA LEU A 469 3.63 27.63 -4.76
C LEU A 469 3.55 27.22 -6.24
N THR A 470 4.67 26.71 -6.74
CA THR A 470 4.78 26.08 -8.07
C THR A 470 4.99 24.57 -7.87
N ASP A 471 4.94 23.79 -8.94
CA ASP A 471 5.29 22.35 -8.98
C ASP A 471 6.62 22.04 -8.24
N ARG A 472 7.55 23.01 -8.21
CA ARG A 472 8.85 22.89 -7.54
C ARG A 472 8.81 23.07 -6.01
N HIS A 473 7.80 23.77 -5.50
CA HIS A 473 7.65 24.10 -4.07
C HIS A 473 6.67 23.16 -3.35
N LEU A 474 5.99 22.28 -4.09
CA LEU A 474 4.94 21.40 -3.60
C LEU A 474 5.35 20.44 -2.46
N PHE A 475 6.66 20.22 -2.31
CA PHE A 475 7.22 19.32 -1.30
C PHE A 475 8.23 20.03 -0.37
N LEU A 476 8.27 21.36 -0.39
CA LEU A 476 9.09 22.18 0.51
C LEU A 476 8.19 22.78 1.59
N ALA A 477 8.54 22.61 2.86
CA ALA A 477 7.84 23.24 3.97
C ALA A 477 8.49 24.59 4.34
N GLU A 478 7.68 25.62 4.56
CA GLU A 478 8.13 26.94 5.01
C GLU A 478 8.00 27.07 6.53
N ARG A 479 9.10 27.49 7.19
CA ARG A 479 9.20 27.58 8.65
C ARG A 479 8.39 28.77 9.17
N VAL A 480 7.60 28.56 10.23
CA VAL A 480 6.99 29.65 10.99
C VAL A 480 7.96 30.07 12.08
N TYR A 481 8.37 31.34 12.08
CA TYR A 481 9.04 31.94 13.23
C TYR A 481 7.96 32.52 14.14
N ASP A 482 7.80 31.97 15.34
CA ASP A 482 6.97 32.56 16.37
C ASP A 482 7.80 33.63 17.10
N ASP A 483 7.60 34.88 16.71
CA ASP A 483 8.24 36.04 17.34
C ASP A 483 7.80 36.24 18.82
N SER A 484 6.87 35.43 19.35
CA SER A 484 6.42 35.49 20.74
C SER A 484 7.20 34.60 21.71
N VAL A 485 8.10 33.74 21.22
CA VAL A 485 9.04 33.00 22.06
C VAL A 485 10.35 33.75 22.06
N GLU A 486 10.58 34.55 23.11
CA GLU A 486 11.89 35.16 23.34
C GLU A 486 12.98 34.08 23.25
N PRO A 487 14.08 34.32 22.50
CA PRO A 487 15.19 33.39 22.50
C PRO A 487 15.69 33.26 23.95
N ALA A 488 15.82 32.02 24.42
CA ALA A 488 16.39 31.72 25.73
C ALA A 488 17.70 32.50 25.88
N ALA A 489 17.71 33.43 26.83
CA ALA A 489 18.80 34.37 27.02
C ALA A 489 20.15 33.65 27.07
N GLU A 490 21.05 34.00 26.15
CA GLU A 490 22.48 33.75 26.34
C GLU A 490 22.93 34.46 27.63
N PRO A 491 23.80 33.84 28.45
CA PRO A 491 24.25 34.47 29.68
C PRO A 491 25.20 35.63 29.35
N GLN A 492 24.66 36.86 29.35
CA GLN A 492 25.49 38.05 29.24
C GLN A 492 26.28 38.27 30.53
N GLN A 493 27.60 38.31 30.35
CA GLN A 493 28.58 38.73 31.34
C GLN A 493 28.27 40.16 31.80
N GLN A 494 28.29 40.35 33.12
CA GLN A 494 28.29 41.67 33.75
C GLN A 494 29.47 42.50 33.24
N GLN A 495 29.18 43.70 32.76
CA GLN A 495 30.04 44.85 33.03
C GLN A 495 29.23 46.15 33.04
N GLN A 496 29.62 47.00 33.97
CA GLN A 496 28.91 48.15 34.49
C GLN A 496 29.13 49.42 33.64
N GLN A 497 28.33 50.44 34.00
CA GLN A 497 28.57 51.89 33.95
C GLN A 497 28.07 52.68 32.74
N GLY A 498 27.12 53.58 33.03
CA GLY A 498 27.36 55.02 32.81
C GLY A 498 26.39 55.77 31.88
N GLY A 499 25.51 56.59 32.47
CA GLY A 499 25.36 57.99 32.05
C GLY A 499 24.29 58.37 31.00
N SER A 500 23.20 58.96 31.51
CA SER A 500 22.57 60.24 31.09
C SER A 500 22.22 60.55 29.63
N GLY A 501 20.97 60.99 29.39
CA GLY A 501 20.68 62.04 28.39
C GLY A 501 19.33 61.96 27.63
N ASP A 502 18.36 62.75 28.11
CA ASP A 502 17.39 63.60 27.37
C ASP A 502 16.54 63.15 26.14
N ALA A 503 15.22 63.28 26.34
CA ALA A 503 14.21 64.13 25.65
C ALA A 503 13.87 64.03 24.15
N GLY A 504 12.55 64.10 23.87
CA GLY A 504 11.91 64.66 22.66
C GLY A 504 11.24 63.63 21.72
N SER A 505 9.95 63.34 21.81
CA SER A 505 8.76 64.06 21.27
C SER A 505 8.56 64.09 19.75
N SER A 506 7.40 63.56 19.32
CA SER A 506 6.58 63.96 18.14
C SER A 506 7.11 63.62 16.74
N SER A 507 6.35 63.38 15.66
CA SER A 507 4.94 63.11 15.39
C SER A 507 4.77 63.03 13.86
N SER A 508 3.81 62.23 13.36
CA SER A 508 3.06 62.44 12.10
C SER A 508 3.86 62.31 10.76
N SER A 509 3.34 62.01 9.57
CA SER A 509 1.98 61.95 9.01
C SER A 509 2.02 61.31 7.60
N LYS A 510 1.01 60.50 7.29
CA LYS A 510 0.14 60.44 6.08
C LYS A 510 0.67 60.84 4.68
N ALA A 511 0.55 59.86 3.77
CA ALA A 511 -0.34 59.81 2.58
C ALA A 511 -0.19 60.74 1.35
N GLY A 512 -0.32 60.13 0.16
CA GLY A 512 -0.78 60.71 -1.12
C GLY A 512 -0.83 59.62 -2.21
N SER A 513 -1.99 59.10 -2.64
CA SER A 513 -2.88 59.58 -3.73
C SER A 513 -2.30 59.31 -5.15
N ALA A 514 -2.78 58.29 -5.90
CA ALA A 514 -3.83 58.33 -6.96
C ALA A 514 -3.36 58.97 -8.30
N ALA A 515 -3.71 58.59 -9.55
CA ALA A 515 -4.52 57.55 -10.20
C ALA A 515 -4.43 57.75 -11.76
N ARG A 516 -5.05 56.82 -12.55
CA ARG A 516 -5.59 56.94 -13.95
C ARG A 516 -4.59 56.76 -15.12
N ARG A 517 -4.90 56.22 -16.33
CA ARG A 517 -6.07 55.57 -16.98
C ARG A 517 -5.65 54.99 -18.38
N LEU A 518 -6.17 53.81 -18.74
CA LEU A 518 -6.83 53.33 -20.00
C LEU A 518 -6.27 53.47 -21.44
N GLY A 519 -6.35 52.35 -22.19
CA GLY A 519 -6.61 52.21 -23.65
C GLY A 519 -5.53 51.39 -24.40
N HIS A 520 -5.76 50.45 -25.33
CA HIS A 520 -6.93 49.89 -26.01
C HIS A 520 -6.51 48.58 -26.76
N TRP A 521 -7.50 47.82 -27.24
CA TRP A 521 -7.47 46.48 -27.84
C TRP A 521 -6.80 46.31 -29.23
N GLY A 522 -6.33 45.09 -29.54
CA GLY A 522 -6.14 44.60 -30.92
C GLY A 522 -5.61 43.16 -31.09
N ALA A 523 -6.45 42.30 -31.67
CA ALA A 523 -6.17 41.03 -32.37
C ALA A 523 -6.02 39.69 -31.59
N ARG A 524 -7.14 38.96 -31.59
CA ARG A 524 -7.28 37.50 -31.43
C ARG A 524 -6.67 36.76 -32.63
N GLN A 525 -6.00 35.62 -32.41
CA GLN A 525 -6.34 34.30 -32.96
C GLN A 525 -5.26 33.24 -32.63
N GLN A 526 -5.44 32.53 -31.52
CA GLN A 526 -5.08 31.11 -31.38
C GLN A 526 -5.81 30.58 -30.13
N ARG A 527 -7.06 30.13 -30.31
CA ARG A 527 -7.71 29.22 -29.37
C ARG A 527 -7.94 27.92 -30.11
N ARG A 528 -7.52 26.81 -29.52
CA ARG A 528 -8.40 25.73 -29.02
C ARG A 528 -7.59 24.45 -28.78
N ARG A 529 -7.07 24.30 -27.56
CA ARG A 529 -6.94 23.04 -26.77
C ARG A 529 -6.33 23.30 -25.39
N GLN A 530 -6.79 24.35 -24.70
CA GLN A 530 -6.45 24.65 -23.31
C GLN A 530 -7.59 25.51 -22.74
N VAL A 531 -8.67 24.88 -22.28
CA VAL A 531 -9.61 25.36 -21.26
C VAL A 531 -10.41 24.10 -20.90
N LEU A 532 -10.32 23.54 -19.69
CA LEU A 532 -11.38 23.68 -18.67
C LEU A 532 -10.99 22.98 -17.33
N LEU A 533 -9.73 23.09 -16.87
CA LEU A 533 -9.36 22.56 -15.54
C LEU A 533 -8.67 23.58 -14.62
N GLY A 534 -8.11 24.67 -15.16
CA GLY A 534 -7.42 25.69 -14.35
C GLY A 534 -8.37 26.49 -13.43
N ASP A 535 -9.50 26.95 -13.96
CA ASP A 535 -10.44 27.79 -13.18
C ASP A 535 -11.41 26.97 -12.31
N ALA A 536 -11.50 25.65 -12.52
CA ALA A 536 -12.36 24.79 -11.72
C ALA A 536 -11.70 24.41 -10.38
N ALA A 537 -10.36 24.39 -10.31
CA ALA A 537 -9.62 23.94 -9.13
C ALA A 537 -9.39 25.03 -8.06
N GLU A 538 -9.50 26.31 -8.41
CA GLU A 538 -9.30 27.43 -7.47
C GLU A 538 -10.38 27.56 -6.38
N GLY A 539 -11.36 26.66 -6.32
CA GLY A 539 -12.37 26.59 -5.26
C GLY A 539 -12.76 25.19 -4.79
N LEU A 540 -12.01 24.15 -5.16
CA LEU A 540 -12.40 22.75 -4.90
C LEU A 540 -11.83 22.16 -3.61
N CYS A 541 -10.69 22.67 -3.11
CA CYS A 541 -10.32 22.43 -1.72
C CYS A 541 -10.98 23.53 -0.88
N PRO A 542 -11.87 23.19 0.07
CA PRO A 542 -12.48 24.22 0.89
C PRO A 542 -11.39 25.03 1.59
N THR A 543 -11.39 26.35 1.35
CA THR A 543 -10.73 27.34 2.23
C THR A 543 -11.33 27.35 3.64
N ALA A 544 -12.35 26.52 3.90
CA ALA A 544 -13.15 26.47 5.12
C ALA A 544 -12.51 25.73 6.30
N PHE A 545 -11.23 25.35 6.24
CA PHE A 545 -10.47 24.88 7.42
C PHE A 545 -9.47 25.93 7.92
N VAL A 546 -9.81 27.21 7.75
CA VAL A 546 -9.16 28.34 8.42
C VAL A 546 -10.14 28.88 9.47
N SER A 547 -9.98 28.44 10.71
CA SER A 547 -10.35 29.22 11.89
C SER A 547 -9.23 29.17 12.90
#